data_AF-A0A8T3WCN1-F1
#
_entry.id   AF-A0A8T3WCN1-F1
#
_cell.length_a   1.000
_cell.length_b   1.000
_cell.length_c   1.000
_cell.angle_alpha   90.00
_cell.angle_beta   90.00
_cell.angle_gamma   90.00
#
_symmetry.space_group_name_H-M   'P 1'
#
loop_
_entity.id
_entity.type
_entity.pdbx_description
1 polymer ?
#
loop_
_entity_poly.entity_id
_entity_poly.type
_entity_poly.pdbx_seq_one_letter_code
_entity_poly.pdbx_strand_id
1 'polypeptide(L)'
;MSDFLFHQVSEKEKEEIKQQAKDIMDSFSKKISKIDKKIPESLIERKDFERIEKEGTQPNEDFRKRMLDNAPEKNKDFIIAEKKKW
;
A
#
# COMPACT_ATOMS: atom_id res chain seq x y z
N MET A 1 14.36 8.62 6.47
CA MET A 1 13.32 7.59 6.21
C MET A 1 12.13 7.76 7.18
N SER A 2 11.76 9.00 7.51
CA SER A 2 10.69 9.30 8.47
C SER A 2 9.42 9.79 7.76
N ASP A 3 9.56 10.26 6.51
CA ASP A 3 8.55 10.99 5.75
C ASP A 3 7.42 10.10 5.18
N PHE A 4 7.48 8.79 5.40
CA PHE A 4 6.45 7.83 4.96
C PHE A 4 5.62 7.26 6.13
N LEU A 5 5.91 7.67 7.37
CA LEU A 5 5.11 7.31 8.52
C LEU A 5 3.86 8.19 8.56
N PHE A 6 2.71 7.58 8.82
CA PHE A 6 1.46 8.31 8.97
C PHE A 6 1.61 9.38 10.07
N HIS A 7 1.30 10.63 9.72
CA HIS A 7 1.20 11.72 10.67
C HIS A 7 -0.06 12.54 10.39
N GLN A 8 -0.50 13.29 11.40
CA GLN A 8 -1.57 14.24 11.21
C GLN A 8 -1.06 15.40 10.34
N VAL A 9 -1.79 15.70 9.28
CA VAL A 9 -1.42 16.73 8.30
C VAL A 9 -2.03 18.07 8.72
N SER A 10 -1.21 19.12 8.82
CA SER A 10 -1.69 20.48 9.11
C SER A 10 -2.44 21.09 7.92
N GLU A 11 -3.25 22.13 8.11
CA GLU A 11 -3.96 22.79 6.99
C GLU A 11 -3.01 23.35 5.93
N LYS A 12 -1.89 23.95 6.37
CA LYS A 12 -0.85 24.45 5.45
C LYS A 12 -0.25 23.32 4.62
N GLU A 13 0.07 22.21 5.27
CA GLU A 13 0.65 21.04 4.61
C GLU A 13 -0.34 20.35 3.67
N LYS A 14 -1.64 20.32 4.02
CA LYS A 14 -2.69 19.85 3.09
C LYS A 14 -2.71 20.68 1.81
N GLU A 15 -2.55 21.99 1.94
CA GLU A 15 -2.54 22.90 0.79
C GLU A 15 -1.29 22.70 -0.08
N GLU A 16 -0.13 22.50 0.54
CA GLU A 16 1.13 22.13 -0.14
C GLU A 16 1.00 20.79 -0.88
N ILE A 17 0.48 19.75 -0.22
CA ILE A 17 0.23 18.43 -0.82
C ILE A 17 -0.74 18.56 -2.01
N LYS A 18 -1.81 19.34 -1.86
CA LYS A 18 -2.79 19.57 -2.93
C LYS A 18 -2.14 20.22 -4.15
N GLN A 19 -1.29 21.22 -3.94
CA GLN A 19 -0.58 21.89 -5.02
C GLN A 19 0.41 20.94 -5.73
N GLN A 20 1.21 20.21 -4.96
CA GLN A 20 2.14 19.22 -5.50
C GLN A 20 1.42 18.12 -6.30
N ALA A 21 0.31 17.59 -5.78
CA ALA A 21 -0.50 16.60 -6.46
C ALA A 21 -1.05 17.14 -7.79
N LYS A 22 -1.53 18.39 -7.80
CA LYS A 22 -1.98 19.06 -9.02
C LYS A 22 -0.86 19.17 -10.05
N ASP A 23 0.33 19.62 -9.64
CA ASP A 23 1.46 19.78 -10.54
C ASP A 23 1.92 18.43 -11.12
N ILE A 24 1.89 17.36 -10.32
CA ILE A 24 2.16 15.99 -10.79
C ILE A 24 1.12 15.58 -11.85
N MET A 25 -0.17 15.73 -11.56
CA MET A 25 -1.25 15.37 -12.50
C MET A 25 -1.17 16.17 -13.80
N ASP A 26 -0.95 17.48 -13.72
CA ASP A 26 -0.81 18.36 -14.89
C ASP A 26 0.43 17.99 -15.72
N SER A 27 1.55 17.69 -15.06
CA SER A 27 2.78 17.26 -15.74
C SER A 27 2.60 15.91 -16.43
N PHE A 28 1.89 14.98 -15.79
CA PHE A 28 1.57 13.67 -16.34
C PHE A 28 0.63 13.81 -17.55
N SER A 29 -0.44 14.58 -17.41
CA SER A 29 -1.40 14.87 -18.49
C SER A 29 -0.74 15.52 -19.71
N LYS A 30 0.17 16.49 -19.48
CA LYS A 30 0.95 17.11 -20.57
C LYS A 30 1.93 16.16 -21.26
N LYS A 31 2.43 15.14 -20.56
CA LYS A 31 3.34 14.15 -21.14
C LYS A 31 2.56 13.08 -21.90
N ILE A 32 1.45 12.60 -21.34
CA ILE A 32 0.62 11.57 -21.98
C ILE A 32 -0.07 12.09 -23.24
N SER A 33 -0.46 13.37 -23.27
CA SER A 33 -1.07 14.00 -24.46
C SER A 33 -0.12 14.10 -25.66
N LYS A 34 1.20 13.99 -25.46
CA LYS A 34 2.21 13.98 -26.54
C LYS A 34 2.42 12.59 -27.15
N ILE A 35 1.78 11.56 -26.60
CA ILE A 35 1.88 10.20 -27.08
C ILE A 35 0.84 10.00 -28.18
N ASP A 36 1.24 10.23 -29.43
CA ASP A 36 0.36 10.13 -30.60
C ASP A 36 0.11 8.69 -31.09
N LYS A 37 0.67 7.69 -30.40
CA LYS A 37 0.63 6.28 -30.83
C LYS A 37 -0.09 5.43 -29.80
N LYS A 38 -0.93 4.51 -30.27
CA LYS A 38 -1.39 3.38 -29.45
C LYS A 38 -0.16 2.56 -29.06
N ILE A 39 0.25 2.69 -27.80
CA ILE A 39 1.31 1.85 -27.23
C ILE A 39 0.71 0.45 -27.11
N PRO A 40 1.31 -0.59 -27.74
CA PRO A 40 0.85 -1.94 -27.54
C PRO A 40 1.01 -2.29 -26.05
N GLU A 41 -0.06 -2.80 -25.43
CA GLU A 41 -0.02 -3.13 -24.01
C GLU A 41 1.02 -4.22 -23.79
N SER A 42 1.96 -4.00 -22.87
CA SER A 42 2.90 -5.03 -22.44
C SER A 42 2.21 -5.96 -21.45
N LEU A 43 1.23 -6.73 -21.93
CA LEU A 43 0.51 -7.69 -21.13
C LEU A 43 1.14 -9.07 -21.23
N ILE A 44 1.16 -9.77 -20.09
CA ILE A 44 1.40 -11.21 -20.05
C ILE A 44 0.05 -11.84 -19.79
N GLU A 45 -0.56 -12.39 -20.84
CA GLU A 45 -1.77 -13.20 -20.68
C GLU A 45 -1.42 -14.50 -19.97
N ARG A 46 -2.02 -14.73 -18.81
CA ARG A 46 -1.87 -15.97 -18.05
C ARG A 46 -3.17 -16.74 -18.14
N LYS A 47 -3.07 -17.97 -18.65
CA LYS A 47 -4.22 -18.90 -18.69
C LYS A 47 -4.70 -19.27 -17.30
N ASP A 48 -3.75 -19.47 -16.38
CA ASP A 48 -4.00 -19.81 -14.99
C ASP A 48 -3.49 -18.67 -14.09
N PHE A 49 -4.39 -18.06 -13.32
CA PHE A 49 -4.08 -16.98 -12.37
C PHE A 49 -4.47 -17.33 -10.93
N GLU A 50 -5.24 -18.41 -10.77
CA GLU A 50 -5.73 -18.87 -9.48
C GLU A 50 -4.73 -19.81 -8.82
N ARG A 51 -4.69 -19.76 -7.49
CA ARG A 51 -3.94 -20.73 -6.69
C ARG A 51 -4.84 -21.91 -6.40
N ILE A 52 -4.39 -23.12 -6.70
CA ILE A 52 -5.08 -24.35 -6.32
C ILE A 52 -5.18 -24.41 -4.80
N GLU A 53 -6.40 -24.58 -4.28
CA GLU A 53 -6.63 -24.78 -2.85
C GLU A 53 -5.96 -26.07 -2.40
N LYS A 54 -5.17 -25.97 -1.34
CA LYS A 54 -4.47 -27.08 -0.68
C LYS A 54 -4.54 -26.86 0.81
N GLU A 55 -4.35 -27.94 1.58
CA GLU A 55 -4.19 -27.81 3.03
C GLU A 55 -3.04 -26.87 3.38
N GLY A 56 -3.28 -25.98 4.32
CA GLY A 56 -2.27 -25.06 4.84
C GLY A 56 -1.18 -25.80 5.59
N THR A 57 0.06 -25.31 5.51
CA THR A 57 1.13 -25.80 6.39
C THR A 57 0.96 -25.18 7.78
N GLN A 58 1.27 -25.95 8.83
CA GLN A 58 1.33 -25.41 10.17
C GLN A 58 2.49 -24.41 10.26
N PRO A 59 2.25 -23.17 10.71
CA PRO A 59 3.30 -22.18 10.84
C PRO A 59 4.30 -22.59 11.93
N ASN A 60 5.58 -22.32 11.70
CA ASN A 60 6.60 -22.41 12.75
C ASN A 60 6.28 -21.41 13.87
N GLU A 61 6.48 -21.79 15.14
CA GLU A 61 6.32 -20.91 16.29
C GLU A 61 7.13 -19.60 16.14
N ASP A 62 8.29 -19.66 15.48
CA ASP A 62 9.12 -18.50 15.16
C ASP A 62 8.40 -17.47 14.25
N PHE A 63 7.58 -17.94 13.31
CA PHE A 63 6.81 -17.05 12.43
C PHE A 63 5.81 -16.23 13.24
N ARG A 64 5.09 -16.89 14.17
CA ARG A 64 4.12 -16.23 15.05
C ARG A 64 4.79 -15.15 15.88
N LYS A 65 5.95 -15.46 16.46
CA LYS A 65 6.73 -14.52 17.27
C LYS A 65 7.15 -13.30 16.45
N ARG A 66 7.76 -13.50 15.28
CA ARG A 66 8.22 -12.40 14.40
C ARG A 66 7.08 -11.52 13.92
N MET A 67 5.94 -12.12 13.56
CA MET A 67 4.76 -11.37 13.12
C MET A 67 4.26 -10.45 14.24
N LEU A 68 4.14 -10.97 15.47
CA LEU A 68 3.70 -10.19 16.61
C LEU A 68 4.75 -9.16 17.02
N ASP A 69 6.05 -9.48 17.04
CA ASP A 69 7.14 -8.54 17.42
C ASP A 69 7.17 -7.25 16.58
N ASN A 70 6.62 -7.26 15.36
CA ASN A 70 6.48 -6.06 14.53
C ASN A 70 5.26 -5.18 14.88
N ALA A 71 4.36 -5.62 15.76
CA ALA A 71 3.19 -4.86 16.14
C ALA A 71 3.52 -3.79 17.20
N PRO A 72 2.99 -2.56 17.08
CA PRO A 72 3.29 -1.47 18.01
C PRO A 72 2.76 -1.75 19.43
N GLU A 73 1.57 -2.34 19.53
CA GLU A 73 0.99 -2.81 20.80
C GLU A 73 0.47 -4.23 20.66
N LYS A 74 0.83 -5.07 21.61
CA LYS A 74 0.50 -6.50 21.58
C LYS A 74 0.56 -7.13 22.97
N ASN A 75 -0.04 -8.29 23.09
CA ASN A 75 0.24 -9.25 24.16
C ASN A 75 0.81 -10.54 23.56
N LYS A 76 0.86 -11.62 24.35
CA LYS A 76 1.41 -12.90 23.93
C LYS A 76 0.78 -13.44 22.63
N ASP A 77 -0.52 -13.23 22.46
CA ASP A 77 -1.30 -13.91 21.44
C ASP A 77 -2.08 -12.95 20.51
N PHE A 78 -2.15 -11.66 20.85
CA PHE A 78 -3.02 -10.68 20.18
C PHE A 78 -2.31 -9.34 19.92
N ILE A 79 -2.67 -8.70 18.81
CA ILE A 79 -2.38 -7.28 18.54
C ILE A 79 -3.47 -6.44 19.21
N ILE A 80 -3.07 -5.40 19.93
CA ILE A 80 -4.00 -4.51 20.64
C ILE A 80 -4.20 -3.26 19.77
N ALA A 81 -5.45 -2.85 19.59
CA ALA A 81 -5.82 -1.69 18.80
C ALA A 81 -7.01 -0.96 19.42
N GLU A 82 -7.14 0.34 19.14
CA GLU A 82 -8.26 1.15 19.61
C GLU A 82 -9.60 0.66 19.04
N LYS A 83 -10.61 0.52 19.90
CA LYS A 83 -11.97 0.21 19.48
C LYS A 83 -12.66 1.48 18.98
N LYS A 84 -12.74 1.67 17.66
CA LYS A 84 -13.65 2.69 17.10
C LYS A 84 -15.11 2.24 17.23
N LYS A 85 -15.98 3.14 17.65
CA LYS A 85 -17.43 3.02 17.41
C LYS A 85 -17.64 3.34 15.93
N TRP A 86 -18.06 2.34 15.18
CA TRP A 86 -18.61 2.53 13.83
C TRP A 86 -20.05 3.03 13.95
#